data_AF-A0A2H3J5E4-F1
#
_entry.id   AF-A0A2H3J5E4-F1
#
_cell.length_a   1.000
_cell.length_b   1.000
_cell.length_c   1.000
_cell.angle_alpha   90.00
_cell.angle_beta   90.00
_cell.angle_gamma   90.00
#
_symmetry.space_group_name_H-M   'P 1'
#
loop_
_entity.id
_entity.type
_entity.pdbx_description
1 polymer ?
#
loop_
_entity_poly.entity_id
_entity_poly.type
_entity_poly.pdbx_seq_one_letter_code
_entity_poly.pdbx_strand_id
1 'polypeptide(L)'
;MMESLPIDTSHPAVREYIALIRLQVLTPLSLLINIATVIVCSVVLTPGLGKISELYPATIAPNPSLIAIFVTLIYIGQIGYCVLLVLARKQETKTALVQGVGLPLVIANGLMAAWAISWVLQAFLVSTIMLGMLLVLLVYCNLVLLVYHRPNRSRPFDLLFIHAPVRAFMIWPLMVMFPYSLFITLGYTFSPGEPQHYARHQWAGFAVMLGVNVLGLLVVVLRRDIIWCVSASWMCASIWSRSPKPMPVWLTCMLFTIAHPLALVASALFMRLRGHRYGAIMLPPDELEDNEARAAQAHADGPREIDAEALWG
;
A
#
# COMPACT_ATOMS: atom_id res chain seq x y z
N MET A 1 27.65 15.28 -36.38
CA MET A 1 28.57 14.56 -35.49
C MET A 1 27.86 14.37 -34.16
N MET A 2 27.10 13.29 -33.99
CA MET A 2 26.75 12.77 -32.68
C MET A 2 27.67 11.57 -32.48
N GLU A 3 28.63 11.73 -31.58
CA GLU A 3 29.55 10.68 -31.18
C GLU A 3 28.76 9.44 -30.79
N SER A 4 29.16 8.31 -31.37
CA SER A 4 28.67 6.98 -31.06
C SER A 4 28.91 6.69 -29.58
N LEU A 5 27.91 6.99 -28.74
CA LEU A 5 27.82 6.38 -27.42
C LEU A 5 27.87 4.86 -27.63
N PRO A 6 28.74 4.10 -26.94
CA PRO A 6 28.88 2.64 -27.10
C PRO A 6 27.64 1.86 -26.65
N ILE A 7 26.54 2.54 -26.35
CA ILE A 7 25.28 2.02 -25.83
C ILE A 7 24.16 2.60 -26.69
N ASP A 8 23.47 1.73 -27.43
CA ASP A 8 22.29 2.10 -28.21
C ASP A 8 21.10 2.39 -27.28
N THR A 9 20.88 3.68 -27.00
CA THR A 9 19.79 4.17 -26.15
C THR A 9 18.40 4.15 -26.82
N SER A 10 18.32 3.74 -28.08
CA SER A 10 17.06 3.55 -28.79
C SER A 10 16.45 2.16 -28.56
N HIS A 11 17.27 1.19 -28.13
CA HIS A 11 16.82 -0.18 -27.85
C HIS A 11 15.98 -0.25 -26.55
N PRO A 12 14.77 -0.85 -26.56
CA PRO A 12 13.85 -0.84 -25.40
C PRO A 12 14.45 -1.50 -24.16
N ALA A 13 15.20 -2.60 -24.32
CA ALA A 13 15.86 -3.28 -23.21
C ALA A 13 16.97 -2.42 -22.54
N VAL A 14 17.68 -1.59 -23.32
CA VAL A 14 18.72 -0.69 -22.80
C VAL A 14 18.10 0.45 -22.00
N ARG A 15 16.96 0.99 -22.48
CA ARG A 15 16.19 2.00 -21.74
C ARG A 15 15.67 1.47 -20.41
N GLU A 16 15.14 0.25 -20.40
CA GLU A 16 14.64 -0.39 -19.19
C GLU A 16 15.78 -0.63 -18.20
N TYR A 17 16.95 -1.06 -18.66
CA TYR A 17 18.14 -1.23 -17.84
C TYR A 17 18.66 0.10 -17.25
N ILE A 18 18.70 1.18 -18.04
CA ILE A 18 19.09 2.52 -17.56
C ILE A 18 18.07 3.06 -16.54
N ALA A 19 16.77 2.85 -16.79
CA ALA A 19 15.71 3.24 -15.85
C ALA A 19 15.81 2.46 -14.54
N LEU A 20 16.10 1.16 -14.60
CA LEU A 20 16.39 0.29 -13.47
C LEU A 20 17.54 0.84 -12.62
N ILE A 21 18.69 1.16 -13.25
CA ILE A 21 19.85 1.70 -12.53
C ILE A 21 19.51 3.03 -11.86
N ARG A 22 18.82 3.93 -12.58
CA ARG A 22 18.40 5.22 -12.01
C ARG A 22 17.49 5.03 -10.81
N LEU A 23 16.54 4.10 -10.88
CA LEU A 23 15.63 3.79 -9.77
C LEU A 23 16.33 3.13 -8.59
N GLN A 24 17.30 2.25 -8.85
CA GLN A 24 18.11 1.61 -7.81
C GLN A 24 18.94 2.61 -7.01
N VAL A 25 19.36 3.73 -7.62
CA VAL A 25 20.07 4.81 -6.92
C VAL A 25 19.09 5.81 -6.31
N LEU A 26 18.09 6.24 -7.07
CA LEU A 26 17.18 7.32 -6.70
C LEU A 26 16.24 6.91 -5.55
N THR A 27 15.78 5.66 -5.53
CA THR A 27 14.86 5.19 -4.50
C THR A 27 15.48 5.16 -3.10
N PRO A 28 16.62 4.49 -2.86
CA PRO A 28 17.26 4.53 -1.53
C PRO A 28 17.72 5.93 -1.16
N LEU A 29 18.21 6.73 -2.13
CA LEU A 29 18.58 8.12 -1.86
C LEU A 29 17.38 8.95 -1.38
N SER A 30 16.23 8.85 -2.07
CA SER A 30 15.00 9.56 -1.69
C SER A 30 14.50 9.13 -0.30
N LEU A 31 14.63 7.84 0.03
CA LEU A 31 14.27 7.29 1.33
C LEU A 31 15.17 7.83 2.44
N LEU A 32 16.49 7.85 2.21
CA LEU A 32 17.45 8.40 3.17
C LEU A 32 17.21 9.89 3.42
N ILE A 33 16.96 10.67 2.37
CA ILE A 33 16.62 12.10 2.49
C ILE A 33 15.33 12.27 3.31
N ASN A 34 14.30 11.47 3.05
CA ASN A 34 13.05 11.50 3.81
C ASN A 34 13.28 11.19 5.30
N ILE A 35 13.96 10.08 5.61
CA ILE A 35 14.27 9.67 6.99
C ILE A 35 15.07 10.76 7.70
N ALA A 36 16.14 11.28 7.08
CA ALA A 36 16.97 12.33 7.66
C ALA A 36 16.16 13.60 7.93
N THR A 37 15.34 14.03 6.98
CA THR A 37 14.48 15.23 7.12
C THR A 37 13.49 15.05 8.27
N VAL A 38 12.79 13.91 8.34
CA VAL A 38 11.82 13.64 9.41
C VAL A 38 12.49 13.56 10.78
N ILE A 39 13.68 12.96 10.89
CA ILE A 39 14.45 12.92 12.14
C ILE A 39 14.85 14.33 12.57
N VAL A 40 15.38 15.14 11.66
CA VAL A 40 15.77 16.54 11.94
C VAL A 40 14.55 17.35 12.39
N CYS A 41 13.44 17.27 11.67
CA CYS A 41 12.19 17.95 12.00
C CYS A 41 11.55 17.46 13.31
N SER A 42 11.81 16.22 13.72
CA SER A 42 11.24 15.64 14.93
C SER A 42 12.08 15.89 16.19
N VAL A 43 13.40 15.71 16.08
CA VAL A 43 14.32 15.64 17.24
C VAL A 43 15.23 16.87 17.34
N VAL A 44 15.74 17.38 16.21
CA VAL A 44 16.75 18.45 16.21
C VAL A 44 16.10 19.82 16.35
N LEU A 45 14.98 20.06 15.66
CA LEU A 45 14.27 21.33 15.70
C LEU A 45 13.37 21.43 16.94
N THR A 46 13.32 22.61 17.56
CA THR A 46 12.39 22.94 18.65
C THR A 46 11.61 24.21 18.29
N PRO A 47 10.27 24.17 18.22
CA PRO A 47 9.41 22.99 18.41
C PRO A 47 9.52 21.98 17.25
N GLY A 48 9.62 20.68 17.57
CA GLY A 48 9.64 19.60 16.58
C GLY A 48 8.23 19.09 16.24
N LEU A 49 8.13 18.10 15.33
CA LEU A 49 6.84 17.56 14.85
C LEU A 49 5.85 17.21 15.97
N GLY A 50 6.31 16.49 17.00
CA GLY A 50 5.48 16.07 18.13
C GLY A 50 5.01 17.24 18.99
N LYS A 51 5.92 18.17 19.31
CA LYS A 51 5.61 19.37 20.10
C LYS A 51 4.59 20.27 19.38
N ILE A 52 4.70 20.41 18.06
CA ILE A 52 3.71 21.15 17.27
C ILE A 52 2.34 20.46 17.34
N SER A 53 2.29 19.13 17.25
CA SER A 53 1.03 18.40 17.41
C SER A 53 0.39 18.60 18.79
N GLU A 54 1.20 18.77 19.85
CA GLU A 54 0.71 19.09 21.19
C GLU A 54 0.15 20.51 21.30
N LEU A 55 0.71 21.47 20.56
CA LEU A 55 0.20 22.84 20.50
C LEU A 55 -1.14 22.95 19.78
N TYR A 56 -1.44 22.02 18.87
CA TYR A 56 -2.67 21.98 18.08
C TYR A 56 -3.49 20.70 18.32
N PRO A 57 -4.07 20.53 19.52
CA PRO A 57 -4.86 19.35 19.81
C PRO A 57 -6.19 19.42 19.05
N ALA A 58 -6.58 18.29 18.46
CA ALA A 58 -7.83 18.10 17.75
C ALA A 58 -8.54 16.84 18.24
N THR A 59 -9.85 16.73 17.96
CA THR A 59 -10.67 15.57 18.34
C THR A 59 -10.07 14.23 17.88
N ILE A 60 -9.44 14.24 16.72
CA ILE A 60 -8.81 13.08 16.06
C ILE A 60 -7.30 12.93 16.30
N ALA A 61 -6.68 13.77 17.14
CA ALA A 61 -5.23 13.74 17.37
C ALA A 61 -4.76 12.36 17.90
N PRO A 62 -3.78 11.71 17.28
CA PRO A 62 -3.30 10.40 17.71
C PRO A 62 -2.32 10.52 18.89
N ASN A 63 -2.02 9.38 19.52
CA ASN A 63 -0.92 9.21 20.45
C ASN A 63 0.42 9.24 19.68
N PRO A 64 1.30 10.23 19.95
CA PRO A 64 2.55 10.39 19.22
C PRO A 64 3.46 9.16 19.26
N SER A 65 3.52 8.46 20.39
CA SER A 65 4.40 7.29 20.57
C SER A 65 3.98 6.12 19.67
N LEU A 66 2.67 5.86 19.55
CA LEU A 66 2.16 4.79 18.69
C LEU A 66 2.33 5.11 17.20
N ILE A 67 2.21 6.40 16.83
CA ILE A 67 2.51 6.85 15.48
C ILE A 67 4.00 6.70 15.18
N ALA A 68 4.89 7.07 16.10
CA ALA A 68 6.33 6.91 15.92
C ALA A 68 6.70 5.45 15.64
N ILE A 69 6.17 4.50 16.42
CA ILE A 69 6.37 3.05 16.19
C ILE A 69 5.89 2.66 14.79
N PHE A 70 4.70 3.11 14.39
CA PHE A 70 4.15 2.79 13.06
C PHE A 70 5.02 3.32 11.92
N VAL A 71 5.49 4.57 12.04
CA VAL A 71 6.38 5.21 11.07
C VAL A 71 7.72 4.47 10.98
N THR A 72 8.29 4.07 12.11
CA THR A 72 9.50 3.23 12.13
C THR A 72 9.29 1.92 11.38
N LEU A 73 8.16 1.24 11.57
CA LEU A 73 7.84 0.01 10.85
C LEU A 73 7.69 0.25 9.33
N ILE A 74 7.08 1.36 8.92
CA ILE A 74 7.03 1.75 7.50
C ILE A 74 8.44 1.92 6.94
N TYR A 75 9.32 2.66 7.62
CA TYR A 75 10.69 2.88 7.15
C TYR A 75 11.48 1.58 7.07
N ILE A 76 11.35 0.67 8.05
CA ILE A 76 11.94 -0.67 7.97
C ILE A 76 11.43 -1.41 6.72
N GLY A 77 10.12 -1.36 6.47
CA GLY A 77 9.52 -1.95 5.27
C GLY A 77 10.07 -1.35 3.97
N GLN A 78 10.25 -0.03 3.91
CA GLN A 78 10.80 0.66 2.74
C GLN A 78 12.30 0.41 2.54
N ILE A 79 13.07 0.21 3.62
CA ILE A 79 14.45 -0.28 3.53
C ILE A 79 14.45 -1.70 2.94
N GLY A 80 13.57 -2.57 3.42
CA GLY A 80 13.39 -3.92 2.85
C GLY A 80 13.04 -3.90 1.36
N TYR A 81 12.18 -2.97 0.95
CA TYR A 81 11.89 -2.71 -0.48
C TYR A 81 13.15 -2.34 -1.27
N CYS A 82 13.98 -1.44 -0.74
CA CYS A 82 15.25 -1.04 -1.39
C CYS A 82 16.24 -2.21 -1.48
N VAL A 83 16.31 -3.06 -0.46
CA VAL A 83 17.15 -4.27 -0.48
C VAL A 83 16.64 -5.26 -1.54
N LEU A 84 15.31 -5.46 -1.64
CA LEU A 84 14.74 -6.30 -2.69
C LEU A 84 15.01 -5.74 -4.09
N LEU A 85 14.98 -4.42 -4.29
CA LEU A 85 15.33 -3.79 -5.57
C LEU A 85 16.73 -4.16 -6.06
N VAL A 86 17.68 -4.34 -5.14
CA VAL A 86 19.06 -4.71 -5.46
C VAL A 86 19.22 -6.23 -5.61
N LEU A 87 18.56 -7.00 -4.75
CA LEU A 87 18.69 -8.47 -4.72
C LEU A 87 17.78 -9.21 -5.69
N ALA A 88 16.72 -8.58 -6.21
CA ALA A 88 15.74 -9.22 -7.08
C ALA A 88 16.40 -9.68 -8.38
N ARG A 89 16.48 -11.00 -8.56
CA ARG A 89 16.98 -11.63 -9.79
C ARG A 89 15.88 -11.90 -10.82
N LYS A 90 14.62 -12.01 -10.38
CA LYS A 90 13.47 -12.36 -11.22
C LYS A 90 12.95 -11.14 -11.99
N GLN A 91 12.71 -11.31 -13.30
CA GLN A 91 12.26 -10.22 -14.18
C GLN A 91 10.88 -9.68 -13.78
N GLU A 92 9.94 -10.56 -13.39
CA GLU A 92 8.59 -10.14 -12.95
C GLU A 92 8.64 -9.20 -11.74
N THR A 93 9.50 -9.49 -10.76
CA THR A 93 9.68 -8.65 -9.57
C THR A 93 10.30 -7.30 -9.98
N LYS A 94 11.27 -7.30 -10.90
CA LYS A 94 11.87 -6.06 -11.42
C LYS A 94 10.86 -5.18 -12.15
N THR A 95 10.01 -5.77 -12.99
CA THR A 95 8.96 -5.04 -13.71
C THR A 95 7.96 -4.41 -12.75
N ALA A 96 7.48 -5.16 -11.75
CA ALA A 96 6.59 -4.64 -10.71
C ALA A 96 7.21 -3.46 -9.94
N LEU A 97 8.49 -3.60 -9.60
CA LEU A 97 9.26 -2.61 -8.87
C LEU A 97 9.49 -1.33 -9.68
N VAL A 98 9.88 -1.46 -10.95
CA VAL A 98 10.32 -0.35 -11.81
C VAL A 98 9.14 0.37 -12.45
N GLN A 99 8.24 -0.38 -13.05
CA GLN A 99 7.14 0.16 -13.84
C GLN A 99 5.91 0.48 -12.99
N GLY A 100 5.74 -0.22 -11.86
CA GLY A 100 4.58 -0.04 -10.99
C GLY A 100 4.75 1.02 -9.91
N VAL A 101 5.85 0.97 -9.16
CA VAL A 101 5.93 1.64 -7.85
C VAL A 101 7.13 2.55 -7.69
N GLY A 102 8.24 2.29 -8.39
CA GLY A 102 9.53 2.93 -8.12
C GLY A 102 9.50 4.46 -8.18
N LEU A 103 9.11 5.04 -9.32
CA LEU A 103 9.10 6.50 -9.48
C LEU A 103 8.03 7.18 -8.59
N PRO A 104 6.78 6.68 -8.52
CA PRO A 104 5.80 7.21 -7.58
C PRO A 104 6.27 7.16 -6.11
N LEU A 105 6.98 6.12 -5.69
CA LEU A 105 7.49 6.00 -4.31
C LEU A 105 8.60 7.01 -4.02
N VAL A 106 9.48 7.28 -4.99
CA VAL A 106 10.47 8.37 -4.89
C VAL A 106 9.79 9.71 -4.66
N ILE A 107 8.76 10.02 -5.45
CA ILE A 107 8.01 11.27 -5.33
C ILE A 107 7.27 11.31 -3.99
N ALA A 108 6.69 10.19 -3.54
CA ALA A 108 6.04 10.09 -2.24
C ALA A 108 7.00 10.37 -1.07
N ASN A 109 8.24 9.86 -1.14
CA ASN A 109 9.28 10.16 -0.16
C ASN A 109 9.66 11.65 -0.16
N GLY A 110 9.77 12.27 -1.33
CA GLY A 110 10.01 13.70 -1.45
C GLY A 110 8.87 14.55 -0.88
N LEU A 111 7.61 14.21 -1.19
CA LEU A 111 6.43 14.87 -0.64
C LEU A 111 6.34 14.72 0.87
N MET A 112 6.69 13.55 1.42
CA MET A 112 6.73 13.30 2.86
C MET A 112 7.80 14.14 3.57
N ALA A 113 8.98 14.29 2.96
CA ALA A 113 10.03 15.15 3.48
C ALA A 113 9.60 16.63 3.46
N ALA A 114 9.04 17.10 2.33
CA ALA A 114 8.52 18.45 2.18
C ALA A 114 7.37 18.73 3.16
N TRP A 115 6.50 17.74 3.38
CA TRP A 115 5.45 17.80 4.39
C TRP A 115 6.03 18.06 5.78
N ALA A 116 7.04 17.30 6.21
CA ALA A 116 7.65 17.45 7.53
C ALA A 116 8.20 18.87 7.74
N ILE A 117 8.84 19.45 6.72
CA ILE A 117 9.33 20.83 6.74
C ILE A 117 8.15 21.81 6.87
N SER A 118 7.13 21.67 6.02
CA SER A 118 5.95 22.55 6.04
C SER A 118 5.19 22.50 7.37
N TRP A 119 5.15 21.33 8.02
CA TRP A 119 4.56 21.15 9.33
C TRP A 119 5.35 21.88 10.42
N VAL A 120 6.68 21.77 10.41
CA VAL A 120 7.54 22.48 11.37
C VAL A 120 7.41 23.99 11.22
N LEU A 121 7.31 24.48 9.98
CA LEU A 121 7.07 25.89 9.68
C LEU A 121 5.63 26.35 9.97
N GLN A 122 4.75 25.47 10.47
CA GLN A 122 3.34 25.74 10.73
C GLN A 122 2.57 26.22 9.49
N ALA A 123 3.05 25.89 8.29
CA ALA A 123 2.37 26.16 7.03
C ALA A 123 1.29 25.09 6.79
N PHE A 124 0.27 25.03 7.66
CA PHE A 124 -0.70 23.93 7.72
C PHE A 124 -1.49 23.73 6.41
N LEU A 125 -1.80 24.81 5.70
CA LEU A 125 -2.43 24.72 4.38
C LEU A 125 -1.53 24.00 3.38
N VAL A 126 -0.25 24.40 3.30
CA VAL A 126 0.74 23.76 2.41
C VAL A 126 0.93 22.30 2.82
N SER A 127 1.07 22.02 4.12
CA SER A 127 1.12 20.65 4.66
C SER A 127 -0.07 19.81 4.20
N THR A 128 -1.28 20.34 4.29
CA THR A 128 -2.50 19.64 3.90
C THR A 128 -2.55 19.36 2.40
N ILE A 129 -2.12 20.31 1.56
CA ILE A 129 -2.01 20.11 0.11
C ILE A 129 -0.97 19.03 -0.21
N MET A 130 0.20 19.06 0.43
CA MET A 130 1.24 18.03 0.27
C MET A 130 0.76 16.65 0.68
N LEU A 131 0.02 16.53 1.78
CA LEU A 131 -0.59 15.27 2.22
C LEU A 131 -1.68 14.79 1.26
N GLY A 132 -2.46 15.69 0.68
CA GLY A 132 -3.44 15.36 -0.35
C GLY A 132 -2.78 14.79 -1.60
N MET A 133 -1.72 15.43 -2.09
CA MET A 133 -0.92 14.92 -3.22
C MET A 133 -0.26 13.58 -2.89
N LEU A 134 0.29 13.43 -1.69
CA LEU A 134 0.88 12.18 -1.20
C LEU A 134 -0.17 11.05 -1.18
N LEU A 135 -1.37 11.33 -0.67
CA LEU A 135 -2.44 10.36 -0.60
C LEU A 135 -2.90 9.92 -2.01
N VAL A 136 -3.11 10.85 -2.93
CA VAL A 136 -3.47 10.53 -4.33
C VAL A 136 -2.41 9.66 -4.98
N LEU A 137 -1.13 10.01 -4.79
CA LEU A 137 -0.01 9.24 -5.34
C LEU A 137 0.06 7.83 -4.76
N LEU A 138 -0.13 7.67 -3.45
CA LEU A 138 -0.13 6.36 -2.80
C LEU A 138 -1.36 5.52 -3.17
N VAL A 139 -2.51 6.14 -3.37
CA VAL A 139 -3.70 5.47 -3.93
C VAL A 139 -3.40 4.98 -5.35
N TYR A 140 -2.80 5.81 -6.19
CA TYR A 140 -2.37 5.41 -7.53
C TYR A 140 -1.41 4.21 -7.49
N CYS A 141 -0.36 4.24 -6.65
CA CYS A 141 0.55 3.09 -6.47
C CYS A 141 -0.20 1.82 -6.10
N ASN A 142 -1.14 1.91 -5.16
CA ASN A 142 -1.91 0.77 -4.69
C ASN A 142 -2.87 0.23 -5.76
N LEU A 143 -3.46 1.10 -6.59
CA LEU A 143 -4.30 0.68 -7.73
C LEU A 143 -3.47 -0.01 -8.80
N VAL A 144 -2.30 0.54 -9.16
CA VAL A 144 -1.38 -0.07 -10.13
C VAL A 144 -0.90 -1.44 -9.65
N LEU A 145 -0.51 -1.54 -8.37
CA LEU A 145 -0.16 -2.82 -7.75
C LEU A 145 -1.35 -3.80 -7.76
N LEU A 146 -2.58 -3.33 -7.55
CA LEU A 146 -3.75 -4.20 -7.51
C LEU A 146 -4.15 -4.73 -8.90
N VAL A 147 -4.05 -3.87 -9.93
CA VAL A 147 -4.49 -4.19 -11.30
C VAL A 147 -3.42 -4.98 -12.06
N TYR A 148 -2.18 -4.47 -12.08
CA TYR A 148 -1.13 -5.01 -12.93
C TYR A 148 -0.26 -6.08 -12.23
N HIS A 149 -0.12 -6.01 -10.91
CA HIS A 149 0.81 -6.87 -10.16
C HIS A 149 0.13 -7.52 -8.95
N ARG A 150 -0.89 -8.36 -9.19
CA ARG A 150 -1.73 -8.90 -8.12
C ARG A 150 -0.92 -9.61 -7.02
N PRO A 151 -1.29 -9.43 -5.73
CA PRO A 151 -0.60 -10.07 -4.63
C PRO A 151 -0.70 -11.59 -4.74
N ASN A 152 0.44 -12.28 -4.90
CA ASN A 152 0.49 -13.73 -4.97
C ASN A 152 0.93 -14.33 -3.64
N ARG A 153 0.14 -15.25 -3.08
CA ARG A 153 0.43 -15.90 -1.79
C ARG A 153 1.63 -16.86 -1.86
N SER A 154 2.05 -17.28 -3.05
CA SER A 154 3.24 -18.11 -3.24
C SER A 154 4.55 -17.34 -3.08
N ARG A 155 4.52 -16.00 -3.05
CA ARG A 155 5.70 -15.13 -2.93
C ARG A 155 5.55 -14.20 -1.71
N PRO A 156 5.74 -14.73 -0.49
CA PRO A 156 5.47 -13.97 0.74
C PRO A 156 6.40 -12.76 0.92
N PHE A 157 7.64 -12.82 0.41
CA PHE A 157 8.58 -11.69 0.49
C PHE A 157 8.18 -10.52 -0.41
N ASP A 158 7.68 -10.79 -1.61
CA ASP A 158 7.15 -9.75 -2.51
C ASP A 158 5.92 -9.10 -1.87
N LEU A 159 5.04 -9.89 -1.23
CA LEU A 159 3.90 -9.36 -0.47
C LEU A 159 4.35 -8.47 0.71
N LEU A 160 5.33 -8.93 1.49
CA LEU A 160 5.77 -8.27 2.72
C LEU A 160 6.55 -6.98 2.46
N PHE A 161 7.35 -6.92 1.41
CA PHE A 161 8.26 -5.78 1.18
C PHE A 161 7.84 -4.89 0.01
N ILE A 162 6.96 -5.34 -0.90
CA ILE A 162 6.43 -4.48 -1.98
C ILE A 162 5.04 -3.98 -1.59
N HIS A 163 4.12 -4.89 -1.31
CA HIS A 163 2.73 -4.48 -1.05
C HIS A 163 2.55 -3.92 0.35
N ALA A 164 3.17 -4.51 1.38
CA ALA A 164 2.92 -4.10 2.76
C ALA A 164 3.36 -2.66 3.07
N PRO A 165 4.59 -2.22 2.73
CA PRO A 165 5.05 -0.88 3.08
C PRO A 165 4.28 0.19 2.32
N VAL A 166 3.95 -0.03 1.05
CA VAL A 166 3.18 0.91 0.22
C VAL A 166 1.73 1.03 0.71
N ARG A 167 1.10 -0.08 1.14
CA ARG A 167 -0.24 -0.07 1.74
C ARG A 167 -0.25 0.61 3.11
N ALA A 168 0.67 0.22 4.00
CA ALA A 168 0.78 0.83 5.32
C ALA A 168 1.07 2.33 5.21
N PHE A 169 1.94 2.73 4.29
CA PHE A 169 2.26 4.12 4.03
C PHE A 169 1.07 4.90 3.46
N MET A 170 0.16 4.29 2.71
CA MET A 170 -1.09 4.93 2.26
C MET A 170 -2.11 5.10 3.39
N ILE A 171 -2.24 4.10 4.26
CA ILE A 171 -3.23 4.08 5.34
C ILE A 171 -2.98 5.18 6.36
N TRP A 172 -1.72 5.50 6.64
CA TRP A 172 -1.37 6.51 7.63
C TRP A 172 -1.82 7.95 7.25
N PRO A 173 -1.53 8.47 6.04
CA PRO A 173 -2.12 9.71 5.55
C PRO A 173 -3.64 9.64 5.47
N LEU A 174 -4.20 8.54 4.95
CA LEU A 174 -5.66 8.39 4.78
C LEU A 174 -6.43 8.50 6.10
N MET A 175 -5.97 7.80 7.13
CA MET A 175 -6.70 7.71 8.40
C MET A 175 -6.33 8.82 9.39
N VAL A 176 -5.08 9.28 9.38
CA VAL A 176 -4.57 10.15 10.45
C VAL A 176 -4.05 11.46 9.90
N MET A 177 -2.98 11.45 9.08
CA MET A 177 -2.25 12.69 8.81
C MET A 177 -3.10 13.71 8.03
N PHE A 178 -3.76 13.27 6.96
CA PHE A 178 -4.54 14.19 6.12
C PHE A 178 -5.76 14.73 6.88
N PRO A 179 -6.61 13.88 7.51
CA PRO A 179 -7.66 14.37 8.39
C PRO A 179 -7.16 15.33 9.48
N TYR A 180 -6.08 15.00 10.16
CA TYR A 180 -5.56 15.81 11.26
C TYR A 180 -5.03 17.16 10.79
N SER A 181 -4.24 17.18 9.70
CA SER A 181 -3.74 18.42 9.09
C SER A 181 -4.90 19.29 8.57
N LEU A 182 -5.94 18.68 8.01
CA LEU A 182 -7.15 19.37 7.58
C LEU A 182 -7.88 20.00 8.77
N PHE A 183 -8.01 19.31 9.90
CA PHE A 183 -8.66 19.85 11.09
C PHE A 183 -7.91 21.06 11.64
N ILE A 184 -6.58 21.02 11.65
CA ILE A 184 -5.78 22.18 12.07
C ILE A 184 -5.95 23.34 11.09
N THR A 185 -5.92 23.06 9.78
CA THR A 185 -6.10 24.08 8.73
C THR A 185 -7.46 24.75 8.80
N LEU A 186 -8.52 23.99 9.13
CA LEU A 186 -9.88 24.51 9.32
C LEU A 186 -10.11 25.18 10.69
N GLY A 187 -9.10 25.18 11.57
CA GLY A 187 -9.24 25.71 12.93
C GLY A 187 -10.11 24.86 13.84
N TYR A 188 -10.30 23.57 13.54
CA TYR A 188 -11.03 22.60 14.37
C TYR A 188 -10.15 22.03 15.50
N THR A 189 -9.33 22.91 16.09
CA THR A 189 -8.49 22.63 17.26
C THR A 189 -9.10 23.29 18.50
N PHE A 190 -8.56 22.94 19.66
CA PHE A 190 -8.87 23.62 20.92
C PHE A 190 -7.59 24.08 21.59
N SER A 191 -7.67 25.06 22.49
CA SER A 191 -6.49 25.53 23.22
C SER A 191 -6.00 24.43 24.17
N PRO A 192 -4.69 24.11 24.20
CA PRO A 192 -4.14 23.17 25.19
C PRO A 192 -4.43 23.58 26.65
N GLY A 193 -4.57 24.88 26.92
CA GLY A 193 -4.90 25.43 28.24
C GLY A 193 -6.38 25.34 28.62
N GLU A 194 -7.26 24.99 27.68
CA GLU A 194 -8.71 24.88 27.88
C GLU A 194 -9.23 23.50 27.47
N PRO A 195 -8.79 22.42 28.16
CA PRO A 195 -9.13 21.05 27.80
C PRO A 195 -10.64 20.77 27.88
N GLN A 196 -11.44 21.59 28.58
CA GLN A 196 -12.90 21.48 28.63
C GLN A 196 -13.57 21.56 27.25
N HIS A 197 -12.92 22.18 26.25
CA HIS A 197 -13.46 22.32 24.90
C HIS A 197 -13.09 21.15 23.97
N TYR A 198 -12.57 20.04 24.51
CA TYR A 198 -12.18 18.86 23.72
C TYR A 198 -13.32 18.27 22.86
N ALA A 199 -14.58 18.45 23.28
CA ALA A 199 -15.77 17.97 22.58
C ALA A 199 -16.21 18.88 21.41
N ARG A 200 -15.55 20.03 21.23
CA ARG A 200 -15.84 20.94 20.12
C ARG A 200 -15.52 20.25 18.79
N HIS A 201 -16.44 20.32 17.82
CA HIS A 201 -16.33 19.62 16.54
C HIS A 201 -16.26 18.08 16.61
N GLN A 202 -16.78 17.46 17.69
CA GLN A 202 -16.83 16.01 17.84
C GLN A 202 -17.55 15.29 16.69
N TRP A 203 -18.59 15.90 16.12
CA TRP A 203 -19.36 15.33 15.01
C TRP A 203 -18.57 15.29 13.70
N ALA A 204 -17.74 16.31 13.45
CA ALA A 204 -16.83 16.30 12.29
C ALA A 204 -15.78 15.19 12.46
N GLY A 205 -15.19 15.07 13.65
CA GLY A 205 -14.24 13.99 13.97
C GLY A 205 -14.88 12.61 13.83
N PHE A 206 -16.11 12.45 14.32
CA PHE A 206 -16.89 11.22 14.20
C PHE A 206 -17.17 10.86 12.74
N ALA A 207 -17.67 11.80 11.93
CA ALA A 207 -18.00 11.55 10.53
C ALA A 207 -16.77 11.11 9.73
N VAL A 208 -15.63 11.80 9.92
CA VAL A 208 -14.38 11.43 9.25
C VAL A 208 -13.90 10.06 9.68
N MET A 209 -13.86 9.79 11.00
CA MET A 209 -13.41 8.49 11.50
C MET A 209 -14.34 7.36 11.08
N LEU A 210 -15.65 7.55 11.14
CA LEU A 210 -16.61 6.57 10.66
C LEU A 210 -16.39 6.29 9.17
N GLY A 211 -16.26 7.34 8.34
CA GLY A 211 -16.09 7.21 6.89
C GLY A 211 -14.84 6.42 6.50
N VAL A 212 -13.67 6.80 7.05
CA VAL A 212 -12.41 6.10 6.72
C VAL A 212 -12.39 4.66 7.25
N ASN A 213 -13.03 4.40 8.40
CA ASN A 213 -13.09 3.05 8.98
C ASN A 213 -14.10 2.15 8.29
N VAL A 214 -15.26 2.66 7.85
CA VAL A 214 -16.21 1.91 7.03
C VAL A 214 -15.57 1.54 5.69
N LEU A 215 -14.87 2.48 5.06
CA LEU A 215 -14.09 2.19 3.85
C LEU A 215 -13.05 1.10 4.11
N GLY A 216 -12.31 1.21 5.22
CA GLY A 216 -11.31 0.21 5.59
C GLY A 216 -11.90 -1.18 5.85
N LEU A 217 -13.04 -1.24 6.55
CA LEU A 217 -13.77 -2.47 6.81
C LEU A 217 -14.23 -3.13 5.50
N LEU A 218 -14.77 -2.36 4.56
CA LEU A 218 -15.19 -2.84 3.24
C LEU A 218 -14.00 -3.45 2.48
N VAL A 219 -12.85 -2.79 2.48
CA VAL A 219 -11.63 -3.33 1.86
C VAL A 219 -11.20 -4.64 2.53
N VAL A 220 -11.20 -4.71 3.86
CA VAL A 220 -10.84 -5.92 4.62
C VAL A 220 -11.80 -7.07 4.32
N VAL A 221 -13.11 -6.84 4.28
CA VAL A 221 -14.11 -7.89 4.00
C VAL A 221 -13.99 -8.41 2.58
N LEU A 222 -13.92 -7.51 1.58
CA LEU A 222 -13.93 -7.88 0.16
C LEU A 222 -12.60 -8.49 -0.29
N ARG A 223 -11.47 -7.96 0.18
CA ARG A 223 -10.14 -8.37 -0.30
C ARG A 223 -9.40 -9.29 0.67
N ARG A 224 -9.87 -9.46 1.91
CA ARG A 224 -9.19 -10.22 2.98
C ARG A 224 -7.74 -9.76 3.15
N ASP A 225 -7.54 -8.43 3.12
CA ASP A 225 -6.23 -7.79 3.20
C ASP A 225 -5.77 -7.67 4.67
N ILE A 226 -4.78 -8.49 5.02
CA ILE A 226 -4.21 -8.55 6.37
C ILE A 226 -3.45 -7.27 6.70
N ILE A 227 -2.73 -6.71 5.72
CA ILE A 227 -1.92 -5.50 5.93
C ILE A 227 -2.86 -4.35 6.25
N TRP A 228 -3.95 -4.21 5.47
CA TRP A 228 -4.95 -3.19 5.73
C TRP A 228 -5.58 -3.33 7.12
N CYS A 229 -5.95 -4.55 7.49
CA CYS A 229 -6.54 -4.85 8.79
C CYS A 229 -5.62 -4.43 9.95
N VAL A 230 -4.35 -4.84 9.91
CA VAL A 230 -3.37 -4.53 10.96
C VAL A 230 -3.09 -3.03 11.02
N SER A 231 -2.84 -2.39 9.88
CA SER A 231 -2.56 -0.95 9.84
C SER A 231 -3.76 -0.12 10.29
N ALA A 232 -4.98 -0.42 9.82
CA ALA A 232 -6.17 0.30 10.22
C ALA A 232 -6.46 0.14 11.72
N SER A 233 -6.34 -1.08 12.26
CA SER A 233 -6.51 -1.34 13.70
C SER A 233 -5.47 -0.59 14.53
N TRP A 234 -4.21 -0.53 14.06
CA TRP A 234 -3.15 0.24 14.72
C TRP A 234 -3.44 1.75 14.69
N MET A 235 -3.92 2.28 13.56
CA MET A 235 -4.31 3.71 13.48
C MET A 235 -5.46 4.01 14.45
N CYS A 236 -6.48 3.16 14.52
CA CYS A 236 -7.55 3.30 15.50
C CYS A 236 -7.02 3.28 16.94
N ALA A 237 -6.14 2.32 17.27
CA ALA A 237 -5.46 2.24 18.57
C ALA A 237 -4.65 3.49 18.90
N SER A 238 -3.99 4.07 17.91
CA SER A 238 -3.27 5.33 18.09
C SER A 238 -4.20 6.48 18.47
N ILE A 239 -5.43 6.51 17.95
CA ILE A 239 -6.38 7.60 18.20
C ILE A 239 -7.08 7.45 19.54
N TRP A 240 -7.63 6.28 19.87
CA TRP A 240 -8.41 6.10 21.10
C TRP A 240 -7.54 6.03 22.37
N SER A 241 -6.24 5.71 22.23
CA SER A 241 -5.31 5.64 23.38
C SER A 241 -4.88 7.00 23.92
N ARG A 242 -5.01 8.08 23.13
CA ARG A 242 -4.76 9.45 23.63
C ARG A 242 -5.99 9.94 24.38
N SER A 243 -5.82 10.52 25.57
CA SER A 243 -6.90 11.17 26.34
C SER A 243 -6.63 12.67 26.48
N PRO A 244 -7.66 13.54 26.64
CA PRO A 244 -9.10 13.25 26.58
C PRO A 244 -9.63 13.12 25.13
N LYS A 245 -10.72 12.38 24.94
CA LYS A 245 -11.37 12.18 23.63
C LYS A 245 -12.88 12.29 23.70
N PRO A 246 -13.53 12.92 22.69
CA PRO A 246 -14.98 12.89 22.57
C PRO A 246 -15.48 11.45 22.45
N MET A 247 -16.53 11.13 23.19
CA MET A 247 -17.12 9.79 23.24
C MET A 247 -17.43 9.21 21.84
N PRO A 248 -18.03 9.96 20.88
CA PRO A 248 -18.33 9.43 19.55
C PRO A 248 -17.06 8.97 18.79
N VAL A 249 -15.98 9.75 18.86
CA VAL A 249 -14.72 9.43 18.18
C VAL A 249 -14.04 8.25 18.86
N TRP A 250 -13.96 8.28 20.19
CA TRP A 250 -13.36 7.21 20.98
C TRP A 250 -14.06 5.87 20.76
N LEU A 251 -15.39 5.85 20.84
CA LEU A 251 -16.20 4.64 20.65
C LEU A 251 -16.04 4.09 19.22
N THR A 252 -16.05 4.96 18.21
CA THR A 252 -15.84 4.55 16.81
C THR A 252 -14.48 3.89 16.65
N CYS A 253 -13.40 4.55 17.08
CA CYS A 253 -12.06 3.98 16.96
C CYS A 253 -11.91 2.67 17.76
N MET A 254 -12.47 2.57 18.96
CA MET A 254 -12.44 1.35 19.76
C MET A 254 -13.18 0.20 19.06
N LEU A 255 -14.42 0.42 18.63
CA LEU A 255 -15.23 -0.59 17.94
C LEU A 255 -14.54 -1.08 16.66
N PHE A 256 -13.99 -0.17 15.85
CA PHE A 256 -13.30 -0.55 14.63
C PHE A 256 -11.95 -1.23 14.88
N THR A 257 -11.27 -0.96 15.99
CA THR A 257 -10.06 -1.73 16.38
C THR A 257 -10.38 -3.22 16.52
N ILE A 258 -11.59 -3.57 16.97
CA ILE A 258 -12.06 -4.95 17.13
C ILE A 258 -12.77 -5.45 15.86
N ALA A 259 -13.52 -4.59 15.18
CA ALA A 259 -14.31 -4.97 14.00
C ALA A 259 -13.43 -5.37 12.82
N HIS A 260 -12.30 -4.70 12.58
CA HIS A 260 -11.39 -5.07 11.48
C HIS A 260 -10.87 -6.51 11.58
N PRO A 261 -10.25 -6.96 12.70
CA PRO A 261 -9.78 -8.34 12.81
C PRO A 261 -10.94 -9.34 12.81
N LEU A 262 -12.07 -9.02 13.47
CA LEU A 262 -13.24 -9.90 13.48
C LEU A 262 -13.84 -10.08 12.08
N ALA A 263 -13.92 -9.01 11.29
CA ALA A 263 -14.38 -9.05 9.91
C ALA A 263 -13.44 -9.83 8.98
N LEU A 264 -12.12 -9.75 9.21
CA LEU A 264 -11.14 -10.55 8.48
C LEU A 264 -11.35 -12.05 8.78
N VAL A 265 -11.51 -12.43 10.05
CA VAL A 265 -11.77 -13.82 10.46
C VAL A 265 -13.11 -14.31 9.91
N ALA A 266 -14.17 -13.51 10.02
CA ALA A 266 -15.50 -13.84 9.51
C ALA A 266 -15.48 -14.04 7.97
N SER A 267 -14.83 -13.14 7.23
CA SER A 267 -14.68 -13.26 5.76
C SER A 267 -13.85 -14.48 5.38
N ALA A 268 -12.78 -14.78 6.11
CA ALA A 268 -11.96 -15.98 5.89
C ALA A 268 -12.75 -17.27 6.15
N LEU A 269 -13.50 -17.33 7.25
CA LEU A 269 -14.34 -18.48 7.60
C LEU A 269 -15.47 -18.68 6.60
N PHE A 270 -16.16 -17.61 6.21
CA PHE A 270 -17.23 -17.66 5.21
C PHE A 270 -16.73 -18.22 3.87
N MET A 271 -15.57 -17.78 3.39
CA MET A 271 -14.97 -18.31 2.16
C MET A 271 -14.53 -19.76 2.28
N ARG A 272 -14.02 -20.18 3.45
CA ARG A 272 -13.66 -21.60 3.69
C ARG A 272 -14.89 -22.50 3.65
N LEU A 273 -15.99 -22.08 4.28
CA LEU A 273 -17.26 -22.79 4.28
C LEU A 273 -17.91 -22.83 2.90
N ARG A 274 -17.84 -21.73 2.14
CA ARG A 274 -18.39 -21.64 0.78
C ARG A 274 -17.53 -22.39 -0.24
N GLY A 275 -16.21 -22.42 -0.08
CA GLY A 275 -15.28 -23.18 -0.93
C GLY A 275 -15.54 -24.69 -0.90
N HIS A 276 -15.99 -25.24 0.23
CA HIS A 276 -16.40 -26.64 0.33
C HIS A 276 -17.69 -26.95 -0.46
N ARG A 277 -18.47 -25.92 -0.85
CA ARG A 277 -19.72 -26.09 -1.63
C ARG A 277 -19.50 -26.01 -3.14
N TYR A 278 -18.39 -25.42 -3.61
CA TYR A 278 -18.10 -25.25 -5.04
C TYR A 278 -17.10 -26.28 -5.61
N GLY A 279 -16.58 -27.21 -4.79
CA GLY A 279 -15.66 -28.26 -5.23
C GLY A 279 -16.31 -29.51 -5.86
N ALA A 280 -17.64 -29.56 -5.95
CA ALA A 280 -18.34 -30.75 -6.47
C ALA A 280 -18.45 -30.79 -7.99
N ILE A 281 -18.28 -29.67 -8.69
CA ILE A 281 -18.36 -29.60 -10.16
C ILE A 281 -17.27 -28.65 -10.65
N MET A 282 -16.02 -29.11 -10.59
CA MET A 282 -14.96 -28.58 -11.43
C MET A 282 -14.89 -29.50 -12.63
N LEU A 283 -15.24 -29.00 -13.82
CA LEU A 283 -14.87 -29.68 -15.06
C LEU A 283 -13.34 -29.78 -15.09
N PRO A 284 -12.78 -30.95 -15.43
CA PRO A 284 -11.35 -31.09 -15.70
C PRO A 284 -10.93 -29.97 -16.67
N PRO A 285 -9.76 -29.33 -16.49
CA PRO A 285 -9.23 -28.47 -17.53
C PRO A 285 -9.18 -29.30 -18.82
N ASP A 286 -9.83 -28.81 -19.88
CA ASP A 286 -9.94 -29.53 -21.14
C ASP A 286 -8.53 -29.98 -21.58
N GLU A 287 -8.33 -31.30 -21.63
CA GLU A 287 -7.14 -31.98 -22.14
C GLU A 287 -7.03 -31.82 -23.67
N LEU A 288 -7.07 -30.57 -24.15
CA LEU A 288 -6.99 -30.27 -25.59
C LEU A 288 -5.54 -30.36 -26.10
N GLU A 289 -4.53 -30.17 -25.24
CA GLU A 289 -3.12 -30.25 -25.68
C GLU A 289 -2.55 -31.68 -25.68
N ASP A 290 -3.04 -32.59 -24.82
CA ASP A 290 -2.55 -33.98 -24.78
C ASP A 290 -3.28 -34.92 -25.75
N ASN A 291 -4.53 -34.60 -26.12
CA ASN A 291 -5.29 -35.39 -27.11
C ASN A 291 -4.88 -35.10 -28.55
N GLU A 292 -4.43 -33.88 -28.89
CA GLU A 292 -3.91 -33.59 -30.24
C GLU A 292 -2.60 -34.33 -30.52
N ALA A 293 -1.72 -34.46 -29.51
CA ALA A 293 -0.47 -35.22 -29.64
C ALA A 293 -0.71 -36.74 -29.76
N ARG A 294 -1.73 -37.28 -29.07
CA ARG A 294 -2.13 -38.69 -29.17
C ARG A 294 -2.94 -39.01 -30.43
N ALA A 295 -3.79 -38.09 -30.90
CA ALA A 295 -4.51 -38.23 -32.16
C ALA A 295 -3.58 -38.14 -33.38
N ALA A 296 -2.53 -37.33 -33.31
CA ALA A 296 -1.49 -37.27 -34.36
C ALA A 296 -0.66 -38.57 -34.46
N GLN A 297 -0.49 -39.31 -33.36
CA GLN A 297 0.17 -40.63 -33.37
C GLN A 297 -0.78 -41.77 -33.77
N ALA A 298 -2.08 -41.68 -33.47
CA ALA A 298 -3.07 -42.69 -33.83
C ALA A 298 -3.49 -42.63 -35.32
N HIS A 299 -3.25 -41.52 -36.03
CA HIS A 299 -3.50 -41.40 -37.47
C HIS A 299 -2.38 -41.96 -38.36
N ALA A 300 -1.28 -42.46 -37.79
CA ALA A 300 -0.22 -43.11 -38.55
C ALA A 300 -0.49 -44.60 -38.84
N ASP A 301 -1.53 -45.20 -38.24
CA ASP A 301 -1.80 -46.65 -38.33
C ASP A 301 -3.30 -46.93 -38.60
N GLY A 302 -3.84 -46.23 -39.60
CA GLY A 302 -5.18 -46.48 -40.14
C GLY A 302 -5.24 -47.76 -41.00
N PRO A 303 -6.43 -48.35 -41.22
CA PRO A 303 -6.58 -49.63 -41.89
C PRO A 303 -6.07 -49.55 -43.33
N ARG A 304 -5.13 -50.44 -43.66
CA ARG A 304 -4.51 -50.58 -44.98
C ARG A 304 -5.61 -50.83 -46.03
N GLU A 305 -5.81 -49.88 -46.95
CA GLU A 305 -6.64 -50.10 -48.13
C GLU A 305 -6.06 -51.29 -48.91
N ILE A 306 -6.92 -52.27 -49.20
CA ILE A 306 -6.57 -53.44 -50.01
C ILE A 306 -6.50 -52.94 -51.45
N ASP A 307 -5.33 -53.05 -52.08
CA ASP A 307 -5.11 -52.75 -53.49
C ASP A 307 -6.09 -53.53 -54.36
N ALA A 308 -7.03 -52.81 -54.99
CA ALA A 308 -8.00 -53.38 -55.91
C ALA A 308 -7.35 -53.92 -57.21
N GLU A 309 -6.09 -53.59 -57.47
CA GLU A 309 -5.32 -54.08 -58.63
C GLU A 309 -4.72 -55.49 -58.43
N ALA A 310 -4.79 -56.04 -57.21
CA ALA A 310 -4.33 -57.41 -56.92
C ALA A 310 -5.40 -58.50 -57.16
N LEU A 311 -6.63 -58.13 -57.55
CA LEU A 311 -7.75 -59.07 -57.67
C LEU A 311 -8.15 -59.46 -59.11
N TRP A 312 -7.49 -58.91 -60.14
CA TRP A 312 -7.80 -59.20 -61.55
C TRP A 312 -6.56 -59.45 -62.40
N GLY A 313 -5.73 -60.41 -61.96
CA GLY A 313 -4.84 -61.19 -62.82
C GLY A 313 -5.47 -62.53 -63.15
#